data_AF-A6WA96-F1
#
_entry.id   AF-A6WA96-F1
#
_cell.length_a   1.000
_cell.length_b   1.000
_cell.length_c   1.000
_cell.angle_alpha   90.00
_cell.angle_beta   90.00
_cell.angle_gamma   90.00
#
_symmetry.space_group_name_H-M   'P 1'
#
loop_
_entity.id
_entity.type
_entity.pdbx_description
1 polymer ?
#
loop_
_entity_poly.entity_id
_entity_poly.type
_entity_poly.pdbx_seq_one_letter_code
_entity_poly.pdbx_strand_id
1 'polypeptide(L)'
;MRPLRMTSTRPRLMRFAGGCLLAVLATGCADGEGRGPQRIEGWSVADDELNLWVDTCDGDPETTLEESDAEVVITVISTKRDTDDDCQDPVKVVLSQPLDGRRVVDGKTGEEAPPMEG
;
A
#
# COMPACT_ATOMS: atom_id res chain seq x y z
N MET A 1 -23.24 64.30 -52.54
CA MET A 1 -22.25 64.83 -51.59
C MET A 1 -21.49 63.66 -50.96
N ARG A 2 -20.15 63.69 -51.01
CA ARG A 2 -19.21 62.84 -50.23
C ARG A 2 -19.10 63.38 -48.78
N PRO A 3 -18.37 62.74 -47.84
CA PRO A 3 -18.24 61.33 -47.46
C PRO A 3 -18.25 61.14 -45.91
N LEU A 4 -17.95 59.95 -45.38
CA LEU A 4 -17.03 59.66 -44.24
C LEU A 4 -17.04 58.12 -44.02
N ARG A 5 -15.98 57.40 -44.45
CA ARG A 5 -14.79 56.95 -43.68
C ARG A 5 -15.13 55.92 -42.58
N MET A 6 -14.70 54.65 -42.75
CA MET A 6 -13.43 54.08 -42.21
C MET A 6 -13.70 53.52 -40.80
N THR A 7 -13.65 52.21 -40.53
CA THR A 7 -12.43 51.40 -40.23
C THR A 7 -12.84 49.92 -40.19
N SER A 8 -12.24 49.01 -40.96
CA SER A 8 -10.99 48.27 -40.66
C SER A 8 -10.96 47.61 -39.28
N THR A 9 -11.12 46.29 -39.23
CA THR A 9 -10.36 45.42 -38.30
C THR A 9 -10.21 44.04 -38.95
N ARG A 10 -9.01 43.76 -39.47
CA ARG A 10 -8.58 42.41 -39.88
C ARG A 10 -8.04 41.65 -38.63
N PRO A 11 -7.43 40.47 -38.79
CA PRO A 11 -7.95 39.16 -38.41
C PRO A 11 -7.29 38.64 -37.12
N ARG A 12 -7.80 37.55 -36.53
CA ARG A 12 -6.97 36.70 -35.66
C ARG A 12 -6.87 35.32 -36.29
N LEU A 13 -5.89 35.21 -37.19
CA LEU A 13 -5.40 33.93 -37.67
C LEU A 13 -4.90 33.12 -36.48
N MET A 14 -5.49 31.93 -36.32
CA MET A 14 -4.92 30.78 -35.64
C MET A 14 -3.46 30.59 -36.05
N ARG A 15 -2.54 30.63 -35.08
CA ARG A 15 -1.26 29.92 -35.11
C ARG A 15 -0.86 29.58 -33.67
N PHE A 16 -1.42 28.48 -33.14
CA PHE A 16 -0.81 27.78 -32.01
C PHE A 16 0.40 27.02 -32.56
N ALA A 17 1.54 27.71 -32.59
CA ALA A 17 2.82 27.13 -32.93
C ALA A 17 3.37 26.37 -31.72
N GLY A 18 3.85 25.16 -31.99
CA GLY A 18 4.31 24.20 -31.02
C GLY A 18 5.51 24.66 -30.19
N GLY A 19 5.62 24.02 -29.03
CA GLY A 19 6.72 24.14 -28.10
C GLY A 19 6.48 23.15 -26.98
N CYS A 20 6.60 21.86 -27.30
CA CYS A 20 6.49 20.74 -26.37
C CYS A 20 7.63 20.84 -25.35
N LEU A 21 7.38 21.52 -24.23
CA LEU A 21 8.30 21.57 -23.10
C LEU A 21 8.19 20.21 -22.39
N LEU A 22 9.17 19.34 -22.65
CA LEU A 22 9.33 18.04 -22.00
C LEU A 22 9.42 18.22 -20.49
N ALA A 23 8.31 17.91 -19.82
CA ALA A 23 8.22 17.74 -18.38
C ALA A 23 8.96 16.46 -17.99
N VAL A 24 10.18 16.60 -17.46
CA VAL A 24 10.86 15.52 -16.74
C VAL A 24 10.57 15.73 -15.25
N LEU A 25 9.39 15.28 -14.82
CA LEU A 25 9.14 15.02 -13.41
C LEU A 25 9.84 13.69 -13.10
N ALA A 26 11.07 13.77 -12.59
CA ALA A 26 11.70 12.63 -11.94
C ALA A 26 10.93 12.34 -10.65
N THR A 27 9.86 11.56 -10.74
CA THR A 27 9.30 10.84 -9.60
C THR A 27 10.33 9.80 -9.18
N GLY A 28 11.23 10.20 -8.27
CA GLY A 28 12.02 9.24 -7.52
C GLY A 28 11.08 8.40 -6.69
N CYS A 29 10.90 7.13 -7.06
CA CYS A 29 10.44 6.12 -6.11
C CYS A 29 11.57 6.00 -5.08
N ALA A 30 11.39 6.65 -3.93
CA ALA A 30 12.19 6.31 -2.78
C ALA A 30 11.65 4.95 -2.31
N ASP A 31 12.37 3.88 -2.64
CA ASP A 31 12.38 2.67 -1.82
C ASP A 31 13.02 3.10 -0.48
N GLY A 32 12.22 3.76 0.34
CA GLY A 32 12.63 4.37 1.59
C GLY A 32 11.84 3.73 2.71
N GLU A 33 12.47 3.67 3.88
CA GLU A 33 11.82 3.24 5.11
C GLU A 33 10.47 3.94 5.26
N GLY A 34 9.41 3.14 5.37
CA GLY A 34 8.05 3.63 5.27
C GLY A 34 7.10 2.82 6.14
N ARG A 35 6.27 3.51 6.92
CA ARG A 35 5.18 2.89 7.68
C ARG A 35 3.97 2.66 6.78
N GLY A 36 3.50 1.42 6.75
CA GLY A 36 2.34 1.05 5.94
C GLY A 36 1.95 -0.41 6.13
N PRO A 37 0.98 -0.91 5.34
CA PRO A 37 0.58 -2.31 5.36
C PRO A 37 1.73 -3.24 4.98
N GLN A 38 1.92 -4.28 5.77
CA GLN A 38 2.97 -5.28 5.59
C GLN A 38 2.39 -6.64 5.31
N ARG A 39 3.14 -7.43 4.54
CA ARG A 39 2.74 -8.77 4.15
C ARG A 39 2.99 -9.70 5.33
N ILE A 40 2.08 -10.64 5.53
CA ILE A 40 2.29 -11.74 6.47
C ILE A 40 3.11 -12.81 5.74
N GLU A 41 4.35 -13.02 6.19
CA GLU A 41 5.24 -14.03 5.63
C GLU A 41 4.90 -15.44 6.13
N GLY A 42 4.21 -15.52 7.27
CA GLY A 42 3.49 -16.72 7.67
C GLY A 42 2.94 -16.64 9.09
N TRP A 43 2.30 -17.72 9.54
CA TRP A 43 1.62 -17.77 10.83
C TRP A 43 1.61 -19.15 11.47
N SER A 44 1.45 -19.21 12.79
CA SER A 44 1.26 -20.44 13.56
C SER A 44 0.34 -20.19 14.75
N VAL A 45 -0.24 -21.25 15.31
CA VAL A 45 -1.04 -21.18 16.54
C VAL A 45 -0.22 -21.76 17.68
N ALA A 46 -0.10 -20.99 18.77
CA ALA A 46 0.44 -21.47 20.03
C ALA A 46 -0.58 -21.18 21.14
N ASP A 47 -1.09 -22.24 21.79
CA ASP A 47 -2.20 -22.15 22.74
C ASP A 47 -3.41 -21.45 22.12
N ASP A 48 -3.80 -20.29 22.67
CA ASP A 48 -4.92 -19.45 22.21
C ASP A 48 -4.43 -18.19 21.44
N GLU A 49 -3.14 -18.13 21.09
CA GLU A 49 -2.54 -17.00 20.37
C GLU A 49 -2.16 -17.38 18.94
N LEU A 50 -2.49 -16.49 17.99
CA LEU A 50 -1.99 -16.54 16.63
C LEU A 50 -0.68 -15.76 16.57
N ASN A 51 0.42 -16.43 16.22
CA ASN A 51 1.72 -15.80 15.99
C ASN A 51 1.89 -15.57 14.50
N LEU A 52 2.24 -14.34 14.12
CA LEU A 52 2.50 -13.91 12.75
C LEU A 52 3.95 -13.48 12.61
N TRP A 53 4.50 -13.63 11.42
CA TRP A 53 5.82 -13.11 11.06
C TRP A 53 5.71 -12.12 9.92
N VAL A 54 6.35 -10.95 10.09
CA VAL A 54 6.39 -9.90 9.08
C VAL A 54 7.83 -9.41 8.85
N ASP A 55 8.19 -9.21 7.59
CA ASP A 55 9.52 -8.74 7.18
C ASP A 55 9.62 -7.20 7.30
N THR A 56 9.76 -6.71 8.54
CA THR A 56 9.89 -5.26 8.83
C THR A 56 11.05 -4.79 9.68
N CYS A 57 11.68 -5.68 10.46
CA CYS A 57 12.89 -5.39 11.22
C CYS A 57 12.78 -4.26 12.24
N ASP A 58 12.33 -4.67 13.44
CA ASP A 58 11.98 -3.84 14.57
C ASP A 58 10.90 -2.80 14.24
N GLY A 59 10.07 -3.04 13.23
CA GLY A 59 9.24 -2.05 12.53
C GLY A 59 8.09 -1.44 13.35
N ASP A 60 7.96 -1.84 14.61
CA ASP A 60 6.88 -1.49 15.53
C ASP A 60 5.49 -1.83 14.94
N PRO A 61 5.19 -3.14 14.77
CA PRO A 61 3.96 -3.58 14.14
C PRO A 61 2.71 -3.31 15.00
N GLU A 62 1.65 -2.87 14.34
CA GLU A 62 0.30 -2.72 14.88
C GLU A 62 -0.68 -3.57 14.05
N THR A 63 -1.68 -4.17 14.68
CA THR A 63 -2.64 -5.06 14.01
C THR A 63 -4.07 -4.60 14.15
N THR A 64 -4.83 -4.75 13.07
CA THR A 64 -6.30 -4.71 13.10
C THR A 64 -6.86 -6.04 12.60
N LEU A 65 -7.92 -6.52 13.25
CA LEU A 65 -8.57 -7.79 12.92
C LEU A 65 -10.01 -7.57 12.48
N GLU A 66 -10.41 -8.30 11.45
CA GLU A 66 -11.80 -8.52 11.10
C GLU A 66 -12.06 -10.03 11.17
N GLU A 67 -12.82 -10.46 12.17
CA GLU A 67 -13.13 -11.87 12.41
C GLU A 67 -14.52 -12.24 11.92
N SER A 68 -14.61 -13.40 11.28
CA SER A 68 -15.86 -14.06 10.92
C SER A 68 -15.82 -15.55 11.28
N ASP A 69 -16.92 -16.25 11.02
CA ASP A 69 -17.00 -17.71 11.21
C ASP A 69 -16.14 -18.50 10.21
N ALA A 70 -15.72 -17.89 9.09
CA ALA A 70 -15.00 -18.58 8.02
C ALA A 70 -13.53 -18.17 7.87
N GLU A 71 -13.21 -16.91 8.20
CA GLU A 71 -11.87 -16.36 8.04
C GLU A 71 -11.59 -15.24 9.05
N VAL A 72 -10.30 -15.03 9.29
CA VAL A 72 -9.74 -13.94 10.08
C VAL A 72 -8.88 -13.09 9.13
N VAL A 73 -9.32 -11.88 8.84
CA VAL A 73 -8.54 -10.92 8.05
C VAL A 73 -7.69 -10.10 9.00
N ILE A 74 -6.37 -10.12 8.78
CA ILE A 74 -5.41 -9.42 9.64
C ILE A 74 -4.64 -8.42 8.81
N THR A 75 -4.73 -7.15 9.18
CA THR A 75 -3.89 -6.10 8.59
C THR A 75 -2.79 -5.75 9.58
N VAL A 76 -1.54 -5.89 9.16
CA VAL A 76 -0.37 -5.46 9.94
C VAL A 76 0.15 -4.14 9.37
N ILE A 77 0.18 -3.09 10.17
CA ILE A 77 0.83 -1.82 9.85
C ILE A 77 2.16 -1.77 10.58
N SER A 78 3.26 -1.71 9.84
CA SER A 78 4.61 -1.64 10.43
C SER A 78 5.52 -0.80 9.54
N THR A 79 6.62 -0.31 10.12
CA THR A 79 7.66 0.43 9.41
C THR A 79 8.61 -0.57 8.78
N LYS A 80 8.61 -0.69 7.45
CA LYS A 80 9.59 -1.55 6.78
C LYS A 80 10.95 -0.86 6.80
N ARG A 81 11.94 -1.52 7.40
CA ARG A 81 13.34 -1.10 7.37
C ARG A 81 14.14 -2.05 6.49
N ASP A 82 15.11 -1.50 5.74
CA ASP A 82 16.01 -2.32 4.92
C ASP A 82 17.08 -2.93 5.81
N THR A 83 16.91 -4.20 6.16
CA THR A 83 17.98 -5.05 6.67
C THR A 83 17.86 -6.43 6.03
N ASP A 84 18.94 -7.21 6.06
CA ASP A 84 19.08 -8.50 5.38
C ASP A 84 17.82 -9.40 5.49
N ASP A 85 17.52 -10.16 4.43
CA ASP A 85 16.27 -10.95 4.20
C ASP A 85 15.82 -11.90 5.34
N ASP A 86 16.66 -12.10 6.36
CA ASP A 86 16.43 -13.02 7.48
C ASP A 86 15.76 -12.36 8.70
N CYS A 87 15.57 -11.05 8.68
CA CYS A 87 15.06 -10.32 9.83
C CYS A 87 13.52 -10.17 9.78
N GLN A 88 12.85 -10.65 10.83
CA GLN A 88 11.39 -10.65 10.93
C GLN A 88 10.92 -10.20 12.31
N ASP A 89 9.78 -9.50 12.33
CA ASP A 89 9.11 -9.12 13.57
C ASP A 89 8.01 -10.13 13.90
N PRO A 90 8.05 -10.76 15.09
CA PRO A 90 6.95 -11.59 15.56
C PRO A 90 5.80 -10.70 16.05
N VAL A 91 4.58 -11.02 15.63
CA VAL A 91 3.36 -10.32 16.03
C VAL A 91 2.39 -11.30 16.66
N LYS A 92 1.95 -11.01 17.88
CA LYS A 92 1.00 -11.84 18.62
C LYS A 92 -0.40 -11.26 18.49
N VAL A 93 -1.34 -12.10 18.10
CA VAL A 93 -2.74 -11.74 17.91
C VAL A 93 -3.61 -12.66 18.73
N VAL A 94 -4.42 -12.06 19.61
CA VAL A 94 -5.44 -12.78 20.38
C VAL A 94 -6.74 -12.76 19.59
N LEU A 95 -7.25 -13.95 19.28
CA LEU A 95 -8.52 -14.10 18.56
C LEU A 95 -9.69 -14.11 19.57
N SER A 96 -10.84 -13.58 19.15
CA SER A 96 -12.07 -13.62 19.95
C SER A 96 -12.68 -15.03 20.03
N GLN A 97 -12.35 -15.88 19.06
CA GLN A 97 -12.71 -17.30 18.99
C GLN A 97 -11.51 -18.14 18.54
N PRO A 98 -11.46 -19.45 18.81
CA PRO A 98 -10.41 -20.32 18.29
C PRO A 98 -10.30 -20.26 16.76
N LEU A 99 -9.11 -20.50 16.19
CA LEU A 99 -8.95 -20.49 14.73
C LEU A 99 -9.78 -21.60 14.07
N ASP A 100 -9.80 -22.82 14.62
CA ASP A 100 -10.70 -23.95 14.25
C ASP A 100 -10.96 -24.15 12.75
N GLY A 101 -9.91 -24.12 11.94
CA GLY A 101 -10.00 -24.30 10.47
C GLY A 101 -10.46 -23.07 9.68
N ARG A 102 -10.66 -21.92 10.34
CA ARG A 102 -10.82 -20.62 9.69
C ARG A 102 -9.54 -20.27 8.93
N ARG A 103 -9.71 -19.61 7.78
CA ARG A 103 -8.59 -19.13 6.98
C ARG A 103 -7.96 -17.90 7.62
N VAL A 104 -6.65 -17.77 7.55
CA VAL A 104 -5.94 -16.54 7.91
C VAL A 104 -5.67 -15.76 6.63
N VAL A 105 -6.28 -14.58 6.50
CA VAL A 105 -6.19 -13.75 5.30
C VAL A 105 -5.33 -12.52 5.60
N ASP A 106 -4.33 -12.26 4.76
CA ASP A 106 -3.51 -11.07 4.84
C ASP A 106 -4.28 -9.86 4.29
N GLY A 107 -4.57 -8.88 5.14
CA GLY A 107 -5.31 -7.67 4.78
C GLY A 107 -4.58 -6.75 3.80
N LYS A 108 -3.26 -6.88 3.63
CA LYS A 108 -2.51 -6.16 2.59
C LYS A 108 -2.74 -6.75 1.21
N THR A 109 -2.71 -8.09 1.10
CA THR A 109 -2.75 -8.78 -0.20
C THR A 109 -4.16 -9.23 -0.58
N GLY A 110 -5.04 -9.46 0.40
CA GLY A 110 -6.32 -10.12 0.24
C GLY A 110 -6.22 -11.63 0.02
N GLU A 111 -5.03 -12.21 0.17
CA GLU A 111 -4.75 -13.62 -0.06
C GLU A 111 -4.63 -14.37 1.27
N GLU A 112 -4.77 -15.70 1.22
CA GLU A 112 -4.51 -16.54 2.38
C GLU A 112 -3.02 -16.54 2.73
N ALA A 113 -2.71 -16.21 3.98
CA ALA A 113 -1.35 -16.22 4.48
C ALA A 113 -0.86 -17.66 4.65
N PRO A 114 0.39 -17.98 4.29
CA PRO A 114 0.90 -19.34 4.39
C PRO A 114 1.06 -19.74 5.87
N PRO A 115 0.60 -20.94 6.29
CA PRO A 115 0.94 -21.46 7.60
C PRO A 115 2.43 -21.78 7.66
N MET A 116 3.06 -21.51 8.80
CA MET A 116 4.36 -22.04 9.17
C MET A 116 4.14 -23.23 10.08
N GLU A 117 4.76 -24.36 9.74
CA GLU A 117 4.85 -25.50 10.65
C GLU A 117 5.71 -25.08 11.86
N GLY A 118 5.14 -25.17 13.06
CA GLY A 118 5.84 -24.94 14.33
C GLY A 118 6.64 -26.16 14.79
#